data_AF-A0A7C6SSF6-F1
#
_entry.id   AF-A0A7C6SSF6-F1
#
_cell.length_a   1.000
_cell.length_b   1.000
_cell.length_c   1.000
_cell.angle_alpha   90.00
_cell.angle_beta   90.00
_cell.angle_gamma   90.00
#
_symmetry.space_group_name_H-M   'P 1'
#
loop_
_entity.id
_entity.type
_entity.pdbx_description
1 polymer ?
#
loop_
_entity_poly.entity_id
_entity_poly.type
_entity_poly.pdbx_seq_one_letter_code
_entity_poly.pdbx_strand_id
1 'polypeptide(L)'
;MKSIYVAIVGLNNYFGSKIFKPGQILRLVKDIENDYDGEAIMTLLDPIGKVGYVANSTHTVPLGCWSAGRLYDTFETVTYAVVRFITKEIVIAEIIENFKFEIYIKEEMSIFDEVEE
;
A
#
# COMPACT_ATOMS: atom_id res chain seq x y z
N MET A 1 16.06 8.35 -13.10
CA MET A 1 14.69 8.88 -13.07
C MET A 1 14.47 9.55 -11.72
N LYS A 2 13.55 10.52 -11.60
CA LYS A 2 13.23 11.16 -10.32
C LYS A 2 12.22 10.26 -9.58
N SER A 3 12.52 9.89 -8.34
CA SER A 3 11.59 9.09 -7.52
C SER A 3 10.23 9.77 -7.37
N ILE A 4 9.16 8.98 -7.51
CA ILE A 4 7.79 9.41 -7.28
C ILE A 4 7.39 8.96 -5.89
N TYR A 5 6.96 9.91 -5.05
CA TYR A 5 6.47 9.64 -3.71
C TYR A 5 4.98 9.94 -3.62
N VAL A 6 4.28 9.16 -2.81
CA VAL A 6 2.88 9.38 -2.44
C VAL A 6 2.68 9.26 -0.94
N ALA A 7 1.64 9.91 -0.45
CA ALA A 7 1.22 9.84 0.94
C ALA A 7 -0.04 8.99 1.08
N ILE A 8 -0.01 8.03 1.99
CA ILE A 8 -1.16 7.22 2.38
C ILE A 8 -1.78 7.84 3.62
N VAL A 9 -3.06 8.15 3.55
CA VAL A 9 -3.84 8.82 4.59
C VAL A 9 -5.05 7.97 5.00
N GLY A 10 -5.76 8.41 6.04
CA GLY A 10 -6.94 7.69 6.56
C GLY A 10 -6.57 6.42 7.35
N LEU A 11 -5.33 6.30 7.82
CA LEU A 11 -4.82 5.10 8.49
C LEU A 11 -5.65 4.70 9.72
N ASN A 12 -6.14 5.69 10.47
CA ASN A 12 -6.93 5.48 11.69
C ASN A 12 -8.35 4.95 11.44
N ASN A 13 -8.83 5.00 10.19
CA ASN A 13 -10.08 4.35 9.79
C ASN A 13 -9.89 2.83 9.58
N TYR A 14 -8.66 2.34 9.70
CA TYR A 14 -8.26 0.95 9.52
C TYR A 14 -7.47 0.48 10.75
N PHE A 15 -6.20 0.13 10.57
CA PHE A 15 -5.35 -0.46 11.60
C PHE A 15 -4.36 0.54 12.24
N GLY A 16 -4.42 1.81 11.84
CA GLY A 16 -3.49 2.86 12.27
C GLY A 16 -2.08 2.69 11.68
N SER A 17 -1.15 3.55 12.08
CA SER A 17 0.20 3.57 11.51
C SER A 17 1.15 2.47 12.04
N LYS A 18 0.81 1.80 13.14
CA LYS A 18 1.69 0.84 13.82
C LYS A 18 1.96 -0.45 13.03
N ILE A 19 1.09 -0.79 12.08
CA ILE A 19 1.25 -1.98 11.24
C ILE A 19 2.29 -1.81 10.14
N PHE A 20 2.68 -0.56 9.84
CA PHE A 20 3.63 -0.25 8.79
C PHE A 20 5.07 -0.32 9.30
N LYS A 21 5.98 -0.71 8.39
CA LYS A 21 7.43 -0.70 8.59
C LYS A 21 8.10 -0.24 7.29
N PRO A 22 9.20 0.55 7.35
CA PRO A 22 9.97 0.88 6.16
C PRO A 22 10.41 -0.37 5.40
N GLY A 23 10.36 -0.32 4.07
CA GLY A 23 10.67 -1.45 3.19
C GLY A 23 9.50 -2.36 2.85
N GLN A 24 8.34 -2.23 3.53
CA GLN A 24 7.14 -2.98 3.15
C GLN A 24 6.60 -2.54 1.79
N ILE A 25 6.08 -3.49 1.04
CA ILE A 25 5.41 -3.25 -0.24
C ILE A 25 3.92 -3.03 0.02
N LEU A 26 3.40 -1.96 -0.57
CA LEU A 26 1.99 -1.63 -0.62
C LEU A 26 1.50 -1.85 -2.05
N ARG A 27 0.31 -2.43 -2.16
CA ARG A 27 -0.41 -2.54 -3.44
C ARG A 27 -1.41 -1.40 -3.52
N LEU A 28 -1.28 -0.56 -4.54
CA LEU A 28 -2.15 0.57 -4.81
C LEU A 28 -3.10 0.22 -5.94
N VAL A 29 -4.40 0.33 -5.71
CA VAL A 29 -5.45 -0.11 -6.64
C VAL A 29 -6.43 1.03 -6.88
N LYS A 30 -6.80 1.30 -8.12
CA LYS A 30 -7.86 2.27 -8.43
C LYS A 30 -9.19 1.78 -7.86
N ASP A 31 -9.85 2.65 -7.09
CA ASP A 31 -11.15 2.39 -6.48
C ASP A 31 -12.25 2.99 -7.37
N ILE A 32 -12.59 2.29 -8.45
CA ILE A 32 -13.50 2.79 -9.51
C ILE A 32 -14.94 2.96 -9.00
N GLU A 33 -15.31 2.18 -7.98
CA GLU A 33 -16.64 2.21 -7.34
C GLU A 33 -16.70 3.23 -6.18
N ASN A 34 -15.74 4.15 -6.09
CA ASN A 34 -15.73 5.14 -5.02
C ASN A 34 -16.76 6.25 -5.28
N ASP A 35 -17.78 6.33 -4.43
CA ASP A 35 -18.87 7.31 -4.56
C ASP A 35 -18.45 8.78 -4.38
N TYR A 36 -17.26 9.04 -3.86
CA TYR A 36 -16.82 10.38 -3.46
C TYR A 36 -15.74 10.97 -4.37
N ASP A 37 -14.81 10.14 -4.84
CA ASP A 37 -13.64 10.56 -5.62
C ASP A 37 -13.36 9.54 -6.73
N GLY A 38 -13.64 9.92 -7.98
CA GLY A 38 -13.40 9.05 -9.15
C GLY A 38 -11.92 8.75 -9.40
N GLU A 39 -11.01 9.49 -8.77
CA GLU A 39 -9.56 9.28 -8.83
C GLU A 39 -9.02 8.61 -7.56
N ALA A 40 -9.91 8.01 -6.74
CA ALA A 40 -9.50 7.33 -5.52
C ALA A 40 -8.56 6.15 -5.81
N ILE A 41 -7.45 6.11 -5.06
CA ILE A 41 -6.50 4.99 -5.10
C ILE A 41 -6.44 4.37 -3.71
N MET A 42 -7.02 3.18 -3.60
CA MET A 42 -7.00 2.34 -2.41
C MET A 42 -5.62 1.78 -2.15
N THR A 43 -5.21 1.75 -0.88
CA THR A 43 -3.94 1.14 -0.44
C THR A 43 -4.19 -0.15 0.32
N LEU A 44 -3.55 -1.23 -0.15
CA LEU A 44 -3.58 -2.55 0.45
C LEU A 44 -2.19 -2.93 0.98
N LEU A 45 -2.16 -3.56 2.15
CA LEU A 45 -0.98 -4.22 2.70
C LEU A 45 -1.31 -5.70 2.88
N ASP A 46 -0.65 -6.59 2.13
CA ASP A 46 -0.93 -8.03 2.20
C ASP A 46 -0.17 -8.66 3.39
N PRO A 47 -0.77 -9.62 4.13
CA PRO A 47 -2.13 -10.16 4.00
C PRO A 47 -3.21 -9.37 4.79
N ILE A 48 -2.90 -8.21 5.33
CA ILE A 48 -3.77 -7.44 6.25
C ILE A 48 -5.03 -6.90 5.55
N GLY A 49 -4.92 -6.42 4.31
CA GLY A 49 -6.03 -5.85 3.54
C GLY A 49 -5.95 -4.33 3.40
N LYS A 50 -7.10 -3.64 3.40
CA LYS A 50 -7.20 -2.18 3.19
C LYS A 50 -6.67 -1.42 4.39
N VAL A 51 -5.74 -0.50 4.14
CA VAL A 51 -5.03 0.24 5.19
C VAL A 51 -5.07 1.76 5.02
N GLY A 52 -5.59 2.26 3.90
CA GLY A 52 -5.69 3.69 3.63
C GLY A 52 -5.98 3.99 2.17
N TYR A 53 -5.84 5.27 1.82
CA TYR A 53 -5.94 5.78 0.45
C TYR A 53 -4.78 6.72 0.16
N VAL A 54 -4.41 6.84 -1.12
CA VAL A 54 -3.48 7.87 -1.56
C VAL A 54 -4.13 9.24 -1.37
N ALA A 55 -3.39 10.19 -0.79
CA ALA A 55 -3.86 11.54 -0.56
C ALA A 55 -4.15 12.27 -1.89
N ASN A 56 -5.32 12.90 -2.01
CA ASN A 56 -5.68 13.67 -3.21
C ASN A 56 -5.80 15.19 -2.97
N SER A 57 -6.06 15.63 -1.74
CA SER A 57 -6.28 17.04 -1.40
C SER A 57 -4.98 17.78 -1.07
N THR A 58 -4.92 19.08 -1.39
CA THR A 58 -3.78 19.97 -1.02
C THR A 58 -3.54 20.04 0.49
N HIS A 59 -4.56 19.77 1.30
CA HIS A 59 -4.44 19.74 2.76
C HIS A 59 -3.77 18.46 3.28
N THR A 60 -3.79 17.38 2.49
CA THR A 60 -3.34 16.05 2.93
C THR A 60 -2.12 15.54 2.15
N VAL A 61 -1.84 16.09 0.96
CA VAL A 61 -0.67 15.78 0.15
C VAL A 61 0.55 16.56 0.68
N PRO A 62 1.57 15.90 1.26
CA PRO A 62 2.78 16.57 1.71
C PRO A 62 3.58 17.13 0.53
N LEU A 63 4.32 18.22 0.77
CA LEU A 63 5.26 18.75 -0.21
C LEU A 63 6.25 17.67 -0.67
N GLY A 64 6.39 17.53 -1.99
CA GLY A 64 7.25 16.50 -2.60
C GLY A 64 6.53 15.19 -2.95
N CYS A 65 5.30 14.98 -2.49
CA CYS A 65 4.46 13.86 -2.91
C CYS A 65 3.57 14.23 -4.10
N TRP A 66 3.17 13.23 -4.86
CA TRP A 66 2.12 13.33 -5.87
C TRP A 66 0.75 13.12 -5.23
N SER A 67 -0.26 13.80 -5.74
CA SER A 67 -1.67 13.53 -5.41
C SER A 67 -2.13 12.22 -6.06
N ALA A 68 -3.23 11.66 -5.56
CA ALA A 68 -3.87 10.50 -6.17
C ALA A 68 -4.21 10.77 -7.63
N GLY A 69 -4.85 11.88 -7.97
CA GLY A 69 -5.18 12.23 -9.36
C GLY A 69 -3.96 12.26 -10.27
N ARG A 70 -2.85 12.86 -9.82
CA ARG A 70 -1.62 12.88 -10.62
C ARG A 70 -1.02 11.49 -10.81
N LEU A 71 -1.11 10.62 -9.81
CA LEU A 71 -0.65 9.24 -9.93
C LEU A 71 -1.61 8.42 -10.80
N TYR A 72 -2.90 8.68 -10.75
CA TYR A 72 -3.97 7.90 -11.37
C TYR A 72 -3.76 7.69 -12.87
N ASP A 73 -3.31 8.72 -13.57
CA ASP A 73 -3.07 8.70 -15.02
C ASP A 73 -1.82 7.91 -15.45
N THR A 74 -1.00 7.44 -14.50
CA THR A 74 0.30 6.82 -14.80
C THR A 74 0.30 5.30 -14.83
N PHE A 75 -0.79 4.66 -14.42
CA PHE A 75 -0.92 3.20 -14.38
C PHE A 75 -2.34 2.77 -14.71
N GLU A 76 -2.53 1.52 -15.15
CA GLU A 76 -3.84 1.03 -15.57
C GLU A 76 -4.78 0.82 -14.38
N THR A 77 -4.54 -0.24 -13.59
CA THR A 77 -5.43 -0.64 -12.48
C THR A 77 -4.70 -0.77 -11.16
N VAL A 78 -3.48 -1.32 -11.19
CA VAL A 78 -2.67 -1.60 -10.00
C VAL A 78 -1.25 -1.08 -10.20
N THR A 79 -0.69 -0.48 -9.15
CA THR A 79 0.73 -0.18 -9.04
C THR A 79 1.23 -0.54 -7.63
N TYR A 80 2.54 -0.49 -7.42
CA TYR A 80 3.16 -0.89 -6.16
C TYR A 80 4.06 0.22 -5.64
N ALA A 81 4.12 0.33 -4.32
CA ALA A 81 4.93 1.32 -3.64
C ALA A 81 5.66 0.70 -2.45
N VAL A 82 6.87 1.18 -2.16
CA VAL A 82 7.63 0.78 -0.97
C VAL A 82 7.54 1.85 0.11
N VAL A 83 7.22 1.45 1.34
CA VAL A 83 7.17 2.36 2.49
C VAL A 83 8.56 2.93 2.76
N ARG A 84 8.68 4.26 2.82
CA ARG A 84 9.93 4.95 3.15
C ARG A 84 9.88 5.66 4.49
N PHE A 85 8.77 6.33 4.78
CA PHE A 85 8.58 7.06 6.03
C PHE A 85 7.20 6.81 6.61
N ILE A 86 7.11 6.82 7.93
CA ILE A 86 5.87 6.59 8.67
C ILE A 86 5.78 7.66 9.75
N THR A 87 4.64 8.32 9.82
CA THR A 87 4.27 9.22 10.91
C THR A 87 3.06 8.66 11.65
N LYS A 88 2.54 9.40 12.64
CA LYS A 88 1.33 8.99 13.35
C LYS A 88 0.12 8.86 12.42
N GLU A 89 0.05 9.69 11.37
CA GLU A 89 -1.16 9.85 10.56
C GLU A 89 -0.95 9.56 9.07
N ILE A 90 0.30 9.51 8.61
CA ILE A 90 0.66 9.42 7.20
C ILE A 90 1.76 8.38 7.00
N VAL A 91 1.67 7.62 5.91
CA VAL A 91 2.78 6.81 5.38
C VAL A 91 3.24 7.41 4.07
N ILE A 92 4.53 7.71 3.92
CA ILE A 92 5.11 8.13 2.65
C ILE A 92 5.72 6.90 1.99
N ALA A 93 5.26 6.60 0.78
CA ALA A 93 5.71 5.47 -0.01
C ALA A 93 6.27 5.94 -1.37
N GLU A 94 7.29 5.25 -1.85
CA GLU A 94 7.91 5.49 -3.16
C GLU A 94 7.35 4.49 -4.18
N ILE A 95 6.90 4.99 -5.33
CA ILE A 95 6.40 4.13 -6.42
C ILE A 95 7.54 3.28 -6.97
N ILE A 96 7.26 2.00 -7.18
CA ILE A 96 8.22 1.06 -7.74
C ILE A 96 7.96 0.92 -9.23
N GLU A 97 8.90 1.40 -10.04
CA GLU A 97 8.87 1.20 -11.49
C GLU A 97 9.17 -0.26 -11.84
N ASN A 98 8.46 -0.81 -12.83
CA ASN A 98 8.68 -2.17 -13.36
C ASN A 98 8.68 -3.27 -12.29
N PHE A 99 7.73 -3.20 -11.35
CA PHE A 99 7.61 -4.17 -10.26
C PHE A 99 7.39 -5.60 -10.78
N LYS A 100 8.30 -6.51 -10.40
CA LYS A 100 8.18 -7.96 -10.60
C LYS A 100 8.49 -8.63 -9.28
N PHE A 101 7.69 -9.61 -8.90
CA PHE A 101 7.93 -10.40 -7.70
C PHE A 101 7.53 -11.85 -7.95
N GLU A 102 8.22 -12.76 -7.27
CA GLU A 102 7.94 -14.19 -7.26
C GLU A 102 7.53 -14.56 -5.82
N ILE A 103 6.41 -15.25 -5.69
CA ILE A 103 5.91 -15.73 -4.40
C ILE A 103 6.35 -17.18 -4.25
N TYR A 104 7.08 -17.48 -3.18
CA TYR A 104 7.42 -18.84 -2.80
C TYR A 104 6.73 -19.19 -1.49
N ILE A 105 5.88 -20.20 -1.54
CA ILE A 105 5.22 -20.78 -0.36
C ILE A 105 5.96 -22.06 -0.03
N LYS A 106 6.56 -22.12 1.17
CA LYS A 106 7.14 -23.35 1.72
C LYS A 106 6.31 -23.76 2.93
N GLU A 107 5.70 -24.94 2.85
CA GLU A 107 4.97 -25.55 3.95
C GLU A 107 5.87 -26.62 4.59
N GLU A 108 6.04 -26.59 5.91
CA GLU A 108 6.68 -27.68 6.65
C GLU A 108 5.57 -28.48 7.34
N MET A 109 5.30 -29.69 6.83
CA MET A 109 4.40 -30.64 7.47
C MET A 109 5.09 -31.21 8.72
N SER A 110 4.53 -30.96 9.90
CA SER A 110 4.80 -31.78 11.08
C SER A 110 4.05 -33.10 10.92
N ILE A 111 4.77 -34.20 10.72
CA ILE A 111 4.18 -35.54 10.82
C ILE A 111 3.76 -35.71 12.28
N PHE A 112 2.47 -35.95 12.52
CA PHE A 112 1.98 -36.32 13.85
C PHE A 112 2.68 -37.60 14.26
N ASP A 113 3.34 -37.58 15.42
CA ASP A 113 3.86 -38.80 16.05
C ASP A 113 2.71 -39.80 16.14
N GLU A 114 2.86 -40.93 15.45
CA GLU A 114 1.95 -42.07 15.58
C GLU A 114 1.88 -42.43 17.07
N VAL A 115 0.66 -42.41 17.61
CA VAL A 115 0.37 -42.85 18.97
C VAL A 115 0.78 -44.32 19.06
N GLU A 116 1.90 -44.60 19.72
CA GLU A 116 2.26 -45.97 20.13
C GLU A 116 1.22 -46.45 21.16
N GLU A 117 0.41 -47.44 20.78
CA GLU A 117 -0.35 -48.33 21.68
C GLU A 117 0.52 -49.49 22.17
#